data_AF-A0A1H5P9T5-F1
#
_entry.id   AF-A0A1H5P9T5-F1
#
_cell.length_a   1.000
_cell.length_b   1.000
_cell.length_c   1.000
_cell.angle_alpha   90.00
_cell.angle_beta   90.00
_cell.angle_gamma   90.00
#
_symmetry.space_group_name_H-M   'P 1'
#
loop_
_entity.id
_entity.type
_entity.pdbx_description
1 polymer ?
#
loop_
_entity_poly.entity_id
_entity_poly.type
_entity_poly.pdbx_seq_one_letter_code
_entity_poly.pdbx_strand_id
1 'polypeptide(L)'
;MADQVSNPYRAALCASRDDARPVSDDLKSDLDAAVRAMDNGAWQSSIADTFYTELTGHKTTLTTAAEGVMTEFGDAIEHEEPMVDANAWQVRWRNV
;
A
#
# COMPACT_ATOMS: atom_id res chain seq x y z
N MET A 1 -4.47 11.42 -37.60
CA MET A 1 -4.65 10.49 -36.46
C MET A 1 -3.77 11.02 -35.35
N ALA A 2 -4.28 11.12 -34.12
CA ALA A 2 -3.43 11.52 -33.01
C ALA A 2 -2.40 10.40 -32.75
N ASP A 3 -1.14 10.77 -32.58
CA ASP A 3 -0.08 9.84 -32.25
C ASP A 3 -0.27 9.41 -30.79
N GLN A 4 -0.82 8.20 -30.61
CA GLN A 4 -1.19 7.65 -29.31
C GLN A 4 -0.06 6.79 -28.78
N VAL A 5 0.37 7.06 -27.55
CA VAL A 5 1.48 6.38 -26.87
C VAL A 5 1.00 5.77 -25.56
N SER A 6 1.72 4.75 -25.08
CA SER A 6 1.46 4.17 -23.76
C SER A 6 1.62 5.25 -22.68
N ASN A 7 0.67 5.34 -21.75
CA ASN A 7 0.66 6.33 -20.68
C ASN A 7 1.77 6.04 -19.65
N PRO A 8 2.88 6.82 -19.63
CA PRO A 8 4.00 6.53 -18.75
C PRO A 8 3.72 6.95 -17.30
N TYR A 9 2.77 7.86 -17.07
CA TYR A 9 2.29 8.20 -15.72
C TYR A 9 1.55 7.02 -15.09
N ARG A 10 0.59 6.44 -15.82
CA ARG A 10 -0.12 5.22 -15.38
C ARG A 10 0.83 4.06 -15.14
N ALA A 11 1.82 3.86 -16.01
CA ALA A 11 2.85 2.82 -15.82
C ALA A 11 3.64 3.03 -14.52
N ALA A 12 3.97 4.28 -14.17
CA ALA A 12 4.66 4.58 -12.93
C ALA A 12 3.77 4.35 -11.69
N LEU A 13 2.49 4.69 -11.73
CA LEU A 13 1.54 4.35 -10.66
C LEU A 13 1.47 2.84 -10.43
N CYS A 14 1.39 2.05 -11.51
CA CYS A 14 1.44 0.59 -11.42
C CYS A 14 2.73 0.10 -10.74
N ALA A 15 3.88 0.61 -11.19
CA ALA A 15 5.18 0.24 -10.61
C ALA A 15 5.26 0.60 -9.11
N SER A 16 4.86 1.80 -8.71
CA SER A 16 4.86 2.23 -7.31
C SER A 16 3.92 1.40 -6.44
N ARG A 17 2.74 1.01 -6.95
CA ARG A 17 1.84 0.10 -6.25
C ARG A 17 2.48 -1.27 -6.06
N ASP A 18 3.11 -1.79 -7.10
CA ASP A 18 3.73 -3.11 -7.08
C ASP A 18 4.97 -3.14 -6.16
N ASP A 19 5.70 -2.03 -6.03
CA ASP A 19 6.79 -1.86 -5.05
C ASP A 19 6.27 -1.73 -3.61
N ALA A 20 5.13 -1.05 -3.40
CA ALA A 20 4.55 -0.83 -2.08
C ALA A 20 3.84 -2.07 -1.52
N ARG A 21 3.33 -2.96 -2.38
CA ARG A 21 2.54 -4.14 -1.98
C ARG A 21 3.32 -5.11 -1.07
N PRO A 22 4.55 -5.55 -1.41
CA PRO A 22 5.32 -6.44 -0.53
C PRO A 22 5.54 -5.84 0.86
N VAL A 23 5.86 -4.55 0.93
CA VAL A 23 6.08 -3.84 2.21
C VAL A 23 4.81 -3.84 3.06
N SER A 24 3.65 -3.61 2.45
CA SER A 24 2.34 -3.72 3.12
C SER A 24 2.09 -5.13 3.64
N ASP A 25 2.34 -6.14 2.81
CA ASP A 25 2.05 -7.54 3.15
C ASP A 25 2.97 -8.05 4.26
N ASP A 26 4.26 -7.73 4.20
CA ASP A 26 5.24 -8.06 5.24
C ASP A 26 4.87 -7.43 6.59
N LEU A 27 4.50 -6.14 6.58
CA LEU A 27 4.06 -5.44 7.79
C LEU A 27 2.84 -6.12 8.45
N LYS A 28 1.84 -6.48 7.64
CA LYS A 28 0.64 -7.19 8.13
C LYS A 28 1.00 -8.56 8.70
N SER A 29 1.86 -9.31 8.00
CA SER A 29 2.31 -10.63 8.42
C SER A 29 3.07 -10.60 9.74
N ASP A 30 3.99 -9.65 9.92
CA ASP A 30 4.79 -9.51 11.14
C ASP A 30 3.93 -9.15 12.35
N LEU A 31 2.97 -8.24 12.18
CA LEU A 31 2.02 -7.87 13.23
C LEU A 31 1.09 -9.04 13.60
N ASP A 32 0.63 -9.81 12.60
CA ASP A 32 -0.14 -11.02 12.82
C ASP A 32 0.64 -12.08 13.60
N ALA A 33 1.91 -12.27 13.26
CA ALA A 33 2.79 -13.18 13.98
C ALA A 33 2.98 -12.75 15.44
N ALA A 34 3.20 -11.45 15.69
CA ALA A 34 3.34 -10.90 17.04
C ALA A 34 2.07 -11.10 17.88
N VAL A 35 0.88 -10.81 17.32
CA VAL A 35 -0.39 -11.04 18.00
C VAL A 35 -0.60 -12.53 18.32
N ARG A 36 -0.35 -13.41 17.34
CA ARG A 36 -0.46 -14.87 17.55
C ARG A 36 0.51 -15.39 18.61
N ALA A 37 1.71 -14.83 18.70
CA ALA A 37 2.67 -15.21 19.73
C ALA A 37 2.15 -14.85 21.13
N MET A 38 1.59 -13.64 21.29
CA MET A 38 0.97 -13.21 22.55
C MET A 38 -0.24 -14.08 22.91
N ASP A 39 -1.11 -14.38 21.94
CA ASP A 39 -2.28 -15.25 22.13
C ASP A 39 -1.89 -16.68 22.59
N ASN A 40 -0.74 -17.17 22.11
CA ASN A 40 -0.17 -18.45 22.52
C ASN A 40 0.59 -18.40 23.85
N GLY A 41 0.56 -17.26 24.54
CA GLY A 41 1.16 -17.10 25.86
C GLY A 41 2.68 -16.93 25.84
N ALA A 42 3.26 -16.41 24.75
CA ALA A 42 4.70 -16.09 24.68
C ALA A 42 5.15 -15.15 25.81
N TRP A 43 4.23 -14.34 26.34
CA TRP A 43 4.46 -13.51 27.52
C TRP A 43 3.17 -13.36 28.34
N GLN A 44 3.22 -13.67 29.64
CA GLN A 44 2.09 -13.57 30.57
C GLN A 44 2.45 -12.72 31.78
N SER A 45 1.89 -11.52 31.87
CA SER A 45 1.98 -10.60 33.02
C SER A 45 0.97 -9.46 32.87
N SER A 46 0.69 -8.67 33.91
CA SER A 46 -0.16 -7.48 33.78
C SER A 46 0.40 -6.42 32.81
N ILE A 47 1.71 -6.39 32.62
CA ILE A 47 2.36 -5.53 31.61
C ILE A 47 2.09 -6.07 30.20
N ALA A 48 2.02 -7.39 30.05
CA ALA A 48 1.72 -8.04 28.77
C ALA A 48 0.31 -7.67 28.27
N ASP A 49 -0.67 -7.51 29.17
CA ASP A 49 -2.04 -7.12 28.80
C ASP A 49 -2.11 -5.71 28.19
N THR A 50 -1.42 -4.74 28.81
CA THR A 50 -1.31 -3.37 28.29
C THR A 50 -0.59 -3.36 26.95
N PHE A 51 0.55 -4.05 26.85
CA PHE A 51 1.30 -4.15 25.60
C PHE A 51 0.48 -4.79 24.49
N TYR A 52 -0.27 -5.86 24.78
CA TYR A 52 -1.14 -6.52 23.82
C TYR A 52 -2.24 -5.59 23.30
N THR A 53 -2.81 -4.76 24.17
CA THR A 53 -3.80 -3.75 23.78
C THR A 53 -3.21 -2.72 22.82
N GLU A 54 -2.00 -2.23 23.09
CA GLU A 54 -1.31 -1.29 22.19
C GLU A 54 -0.94 -1.95 20.86
N LEU A 55 -0.40 -3.18 20.90
CA LEU A 55 -0.02 -3.94 19.72
C LEU A 55 -1.22 -4.16 18.77
N THR A 56 -2.38 -4.54 19.31
CA THR A 56 -3.60 -4.75 18.52
C THR A 56 -4.15 -3.43 17.95
N GLY A 57 -4.03 -2.32 18.68
CA GLY A 57 -4.34 -0.98 18.19
C GLY A 57 -3.43 -0.54 17.02
N HIS A 58 -2.11 -0.76 17.16
CA HIS A 58 -1.15 -0.50 16.10
C HIS A 58 -1.40 -1.38 14.87
N LYS A 59 -1.67 -2.67 15.08
CA LYS A 59 -2.04 -3.59 13.99
C LYS A 59 -3.22 -3.07 13.18
N THR A 60 -4.29 -2.65 13.87
CA THR A 60 -5.50 -2.13 13.23
C THR A 60 -5.20 -0.86 12.42
N THR A 61 -4.44 0.06 13.01
CA THR A 61 -4.08 1.34 12.38
C THR A 61 -3.24 1.13 11.12
N LEU A 62 -2.20 0.30 11.23
CA LEU A 62 -1.27 0.03 10.13
C LEU A 62 -1.91 -0.80 9.02
N THR A 63 -2.76 -1.76 9.35
CA THR A 63 -3.52 -2.54 8.36
C THR A 63 -4.45 -1.64 7.56
N THR A 64 -5.20 -0.77 8.25
CA THR A 64 -6.08 0.23 7.61
C THR A 64 -5.29 1.16 6.68
N ALA A 65 -4.14 1.68 7.14
CA ALA A 65 -3.31 2.56 6.33
C ALA A 65 -2.77 1.84 5.09
N ALA A 66 -2.29 0.60 5.25
CA ALA A 66 -1.78 -0.21 4.14
C ALA A 66 -2.87 -0.49 3.08
N GLU A 67 -4.08 -0.80 3.51
CA GLU A 67 -5.24 -0.99 2.62
C GLU A 67 -5.68 0.30 1.94
N GLY A 68 -5.64 1.41 2.67
CA GLY A 68 -5.88 2.75 2.13
C GLY A 68 -4.93 3.07 0.98
N VAL A 69 -3.62 2.87 1.16
CA VAL A 69 -2.62 3.13 0.11
C VAL A 69 -2.85 2.25 -1.12
N MET A 70 -3.17 0.97 -0.95
CA MET A 70 -3.47 0.08 -2.08
C MET A 70 -4.74 0.52 -2.83
N THR A 71 -5.74 1.02 -2.11
CA THR A 71 -6.97 1.56 -2.68
C THR A 71 -6.69 2.84 -3.47
N GLU A 72 -5.93 3.78 -2.90
CA GLU A 72 -5.55 5.03 -3.57
C GLU A 72 -4.78 4.77 -4.88
N PHE A 73 -3.84 3.81 -4.87
CA PHE A 73 -3.18 3.39 -6.11
C PHE A 73 -4.15 2.77 -7.12
N GLY A 74 -5.06 1.90 -6.65
CA GLY A 74 -6.07 1.28 -7.51
C GLY A 74 -6.94 2.33 -8.20
N ASP A 75 -7.51 3.23 -7.40
CA ASP A 75 -8.37 4.32 -7.88
C ASP A 75 -7.61 5.20 -8.88
N ALA A 76 -6.37 5.63 -8.56
CA ALA A 76 -5.58 6.45 -9.46
C ALA A 76 -5.26 5.75 -10.80
N ILE A 77 -4.98 4.45 -10.78
CA ILE A 77 -4.71 3.66 -12.00
C ILE A 77 -5.98 3.48 -12.84
N GLU A 78 -7.14 3.31 -12.21
CA GLU A 78 -8.43 3.14 -12.87
C GLU A 78 -8.93 4.41 -13.56
N HIS A 79 -8.58 5.58 -13.01
CA HIS A 79 -8.92 6.88 -13.61
C HIS A 79 -8.03 7.27 -14.80
N GLU A 80 -6.94 6.54 -15.05
CA GLU A 80 -5.99 6.83 -16.14
C GLU A 80 -6.18 5.90 -17.34
N GLU A 81 -6.25 6.49 -18.53
CA GLU A 81 -6.30 5.73 -19.78
C GLU A 81 -4.95 5.03 -20.05
N PRO A 82 -4.96 3.80 -20.61
CA PRO A 82 -3.73 3.08 -20.92
C PRO A 82 -2.93 3.70 -22.07
N MET A 83 -3.61 4.39 -22.99
CA MET A 83 -3.04 5.10 -24.13
C MET A 83 -3.46 6.56 -24.05
N VAL A 84 -2.55 7.48 -24.34
CA VAL A 84 -2.80 8.92 -24.33
C VAL A 84 -2.14 9.57 -25.54
N ASP A 85 -2.54 10.78 -25.88
CA ASP A 85 -1.86 11.54 -26.94
C ASP A 85 -0.38 11.79 -26.57
N ALA A 86 0.53 11.72 -27.56
CA ALA A 86 1.96 11.93 -27.36
C ALA A 86 2.32 13.32 -26.78
N ASN A 87 1.42 14.30 -26.90
CA ASN A 87 1.55 15.64 -26.34
C ASN A 87 0.81 15.83 -25.00
N ALA A 88 0.15 14.80 -24.47
CA ALA A 88 -0.57 14.86 -23.21
C ALA A 88 0.38 15.09 -22.04
N TRP A 89 -0.13 15.71 -20.96
CA TRP A 89 0.69 16.03 -19.78
C TRP A 89 1.25 14.78 -19.11
N GLN A 90 0.52 13.66 -19.17
CA GLN A 90 0.95 12.36 -18.65
C GLN A 90 2.24 11.86 -19.28
N VAL A 91 2.60 12.29 -20.49
CA VAL A 91 3.87 11.95 -21.13
C VAL A 91 5.04 12.75 -20.53
N ARG A 92 4.76 13.93 -19.97
CA ARG A 92 5.76 14.89 -19.47
C ARG A 92 5.73 15.09 -17.96
N TRP A 93 4.97 14.29 -17.23
CA TRP A 93 4.67 14.46 -15.80
C TRP A 93 5.90 14.52 -14.87
N ARG A 94 7.05 13.93 -15.27
CA ARG A 94 8.31 14.00 -14.50
C ARG A 94 9.18 15.22 -14.80
N ASN A 95 8.82 16.03 -15.80
CA ASN A 95 9.55 17.24 -16.19
C ASN A 95 8.88 18.51 -15.67
N VAL A 96 7.86 18.37 -14.82
CA VAL A 96 7.09 19.46 -14.21
C VAL A 96 7.55 19.69 -12.78
#